data_AF-A0A950UNM8-F1
#
_entry.id   AF-A0A950UNM8-F1
#
_cell.length_a   1.000
_cell.length_b   1.000
_cell.length_c   1.000
_cell.angle_alpha   90.00
_cell.angle_beta   90.00
_cell.angle_gamma   90.00
#
_symmetry.space_group_name_H-M   'P 1'
#
loop_
_entity.id
_entity.type
_entity.pdbx_description
1 polymer ?
#
loop_
_entity_poly.entity_id
_entity_poly.type
_entity_poly.pdbx_seq_one_letter_code
_entity_poly.pdbx_strand_id
1 'polypeptide(L)'
;AQAAAAPFRLFTVLADYSGTGDTAYLAAVRSHGGLDPDINVLWTGDQVVSPTINQSHAAAYARLLGRTRVGIWDNYPTNDYTGNAAGNPVRLFLGPVEGRSPTLATAVSGIVANVMNEAAANRFALGTLARYTARPATYDPEAAWRSTIASLGDAHLADALAALAENSRSSSLDRNESVVFAPRRDAFLAALATPSWPGAYSALTAELDRENSAAATITTGWPELAGEIQPFLAQLTAGSATALTAAHLLAAQRPSLSAADRGGTVVGTAAPPSSVAVTTLAAQLPGLQAADLADPHAVYGDRLTPALSDPKTTGTLFINQNRIDAFVATASQITAAWLPSAPQAARAVTVTVDGHAVTVKSDGTFSLDAGPGPHSVVATDGAGRQTAVVVGTPPAAAPPANGAATHQGPAVLATQLAATGPTWPRLPELGALLLLVALALRRRLVASGAANVGR
;
A
#
# COMPACT_ATOMS: atom_id res chain seq x y z
N ALA A 1 28.72 -32.57 -40.34
CA ALA A 1 28.65 -32.56 -38.86
C ALA A 1 27.40 -31.79 -38.48
N GLN A 2 26.44 -32.44 -37.82
CA GLN A 2 25.29 -31.77 -37.22
C GLN A 2 25.86 -30.79 -36.18
N ALA A 3 25.54 -29.50 -36.29
CA ALA A 3 25.94 -28.53 -35.27
C ALA A 3 25.45 -29.06 -33.92
N ALA A 4 26.37 -29.32 -32.99
CA ALA A 4 25.99 -29.72 -31.64
C ALA A 4 25.05 -28.64 -31.10
N ALA A 5 23.81 -29.03 -30.78
CA ALA A 5 22.84 -28.10 -30.21
C ALA A 5 23.47 -27.45 -28.98
N ALA A 6 23.28 -26.14 -28.82
CA ALA A 6 23.75 -25.45 -27.62
C ALA A 6 23.23 -26.18 -26.37
N PRO A 7 24.06 -26.36 -25.33
CA PRO A 7 23.64 -27.04 -24.11
C PRO A 7 22.43 -26.30 -23.51
N PHE A 8 21.35 -27.03 -23.25
CA PHE A 8 20.15 -26.51 -22.62
C PHE A 8 19.84 -27.31 -21.35
N ARG A 9 19.15 -26.68 -20.39
CA ARG A 9 18.54 -27.36 -19.25
C ARG A 9 17.04 -27.30 -19.38
N LEU A 10 16.39 -28.46 -19.23
CA LEU A 10 14.94 -28.52 -19.23
C LEU A 10 14.40 -28.14 -17.85
N PHE A 11 13.42 -27.24 -17.84
CA PHE A 11 12.59 -26.95 -16.68
C PHE A 11 11.19 -27.50 -16.95
N THR A 12 10.55 -28.06 -15.92
CA THR A 12 9.19 -28.58 -16.03
C THR A 12 8.39 -28.29 -14.77
N VAL A 13 7.07 -28.31 -14.90
CA VAL A 13 6.11 -28.30 -13.80
C VAL A 13 5.30 -29.59 -13.91
N LEU A 14 5.11 -30.27 -12.78
CA LEU A 14 4.28 -31.47 -12.74
C LEU A 14 2.81 -31.11 -12.50
N ALA A 15 1.89 -32.05 -12.70
CA ALA A 15 0.46 -31.80 -12.43
C ALA A 15 0.20 -31.45 -10.94
N ASP A 16 0.89 -32.15 -10.03
CA ASP A 16 0.91 -31.83 -8.61
C ASP A 16 2.15 -30.97 -8.29
N TYR A 17 2.00 -29.64 -8.43
CA TYR A 17 3.08 -28.66 -8.33
C TYR A 17 3.12 -27.87 -7.00
N SER A 18 2.24 -28.19 -6.05
CA SER A 18 2.17 -27.53 -4.75
C SER A 18 1.99 -28.54 -3.61
N GLY A 19 2.24 -28.12 -2.37
CA GLY A 19 2.15 -28.96 -1.19
C GLY A 19 3.37 -29.84 -0.97
N THR A 20 3.35 -30.62 0.12
CA THR A 20 4.44 -31.53 0.52
C THR A 20 3.95 -32.96 0.77
N GLY A 21 2.70 -33.26 0.41
CA GLY A 21 2.10 -34.59 0.54
C GLY A 21 2.38 -35.45 -0.67
N ASP A 22 2.61 -36.75 -0.45
CA ASP A 22 2.68 -37.70 -1.55
C ASP A 22 1.28 -37.93 -2.12
N THR A 23 1.18 -37.94 -3.45
CA THR A 23 -0.07 -38.17 -4.16
C THR A 23 0.05 -39.44 -5.01
N ALA A 24 -1.09 -40.00 -5.43
CA ALA A 24 -1.08 -41.14 -6.35
C ALA A 24 -0.33 -40.82 -7.66
N TYR A 25 -0.40 -39.56 -8.12
CA TYR A 25 0.30 -39.09 -9.31
C TYR A 25 1.82 -39.03 -9.08
N LEU A 26 2.29 -38.41 -7.99
CA LEU A 26 3.73 -38.35 -7.69
C LEU A 26 4.31 -39.74 -7.44
N ALA A 27 3.55 -40.61 -6.76
CA ALA A 27 3.92 -42.02 -6.58
C ALA A 27 4.04 -42.77 -7.90
N ALA A 28 3.11 -42.54 -8.84
CA ALA A 28 3.19 -43.12 -10.19
C ALA A 28 4.40 -42.58 -10.98
N VAL A 29 4.66 -41.28 -10.94
CA VAL A 29 5.86 -40.69 -11.59
C VAL A 29 7.12 -41.39 -11.08
N ARG A 30 7.25 -41.60 -9.76
CA ARG A 30 8.40 -42.32 -9.19
C ARG A 30 8.44 -43.80 -9.59
N SER A 31 7.32 -44.52 -9.52
CA SER A 31 7.29 -45.96 -9.79
C SER A 31 7.55 -46.32 -11.25
N HIS A 32 7.34 -45.37 -12.17
CA HIS A 32 7.61 -45.52 -13.60
C HIS A 32 8.98 -45.00 -14.04
N GLY A 33 9.96 -44.99 -13.13
CA GLY A 33 11.35 -44.64 -13.43
C GLY A 33 11.72 -43.18 -13.19
N GLY A 34 10.77 -42.35 -12.76
CA GLY A 34 11.01 -40.94 -12.44
C GLY A 34 11.26 -40.06 -13.67
N LEU A 35 11.68 -38.83 -13.40
CA LEU A 35 12.17 -37.90 -14.41
C LEU A 35 13.70 -37.92 -14.44
N ASP A 36 14.30 -37.75 -15.62
CA ASP A 36 15.74 -37.60 -15.79
C ASP A 36 16.32 -36.62 -14.74
N PRO A 37 17.39 -36.98 -13.99
CA PRO A 37 18.00 -36.15 -12.95
C PRO A 37 18.42 -34.73 -13.37
N ASP A 38 18.67 -34.49 -14.66
CA ASP A 38 19.06 -33.18 -15.18
C ASP A 38 17.88 -32.21 -15.39
N ILE A 39 16.64 -32.70 -15.31
CA ILE A 39 15.42 -31.88 -15.41
C ILE A 39 15.21 -31.08 -14.11
N ASN A 40 15.02 -29.77 -14.20
CA ASN A 40 14.61 -28.98 -13.04
C ASN A 40 13.09 -28.99 -12.89
N VAL A 41 12.59 -29.59 -11.81
CA VAL A 41 11.16 -29.60 -11.51
C VAL A 41 10.82 -28.40 -10.64
N LEU A 42 9.84 -27.60 -11.07
CA LEU A 42 9.35 -26.43 -10.36
C LEU A 42 8.22 -26.79 -9.38
N TRP A 43 8.21 -26.10 -8.23
CA TRP A 43 7.27 -26.25 -7.13
C TRP A 43 6.85 -24.86 -6.61
N THR A 44 5.58 -24.67 -6.29
CA THR A 44 5.05 -23.34 -5.88
C THR A 44 5.08 -23.07 -4.37
N GLY A 45 5.59 -24.02 -3.59
CA GLY A 45 5.48 -24.01 -2.14
C GLY A 45 4.32 -24.89 -1.64
N ASP A 46 3.98 -24.76 -0.36
CA ASP A 46 2.92 -25.55 0.27
C ASP A 46 1.53 -25.31 -0.34
N GLN A 47 1.38 -24.17 -1.00
CA GLN A 47 0.16 -23.73 -1.67
C GLN A 47 0.48 -23.27 -3.10
N VAL A 48 -0.56 -23.06 -3.91
CA VAL A 48 -0.39 -22.44 -5.22
C VAL A 48 0.21 -21.04 -5.06
N VAL A 49 -0.34 -20.24 -4.17
CA VAL A 49 0.21 -18.94 -3.77
C VAL A 49 0.67 -19.06 -2.31
N SER A 50 1.96 -19.32 -2.10
CA SER A 50 2.48 -19.64 -0.75
C SER A 50 2.88 -18.39 0.03
N PRO A 51 2.25 -18.12 1.21
CA PRO A 51 2.68 -17.04 2.11
C PRO A 51 4.12 -17.23 2.59
N THR A 52 4.52 -18.49 2.83
CA THR A 52 5.87 -18.86 3.25
C THR A 52 6.44 -20.00 2.44
N ILE A 53 7.74 -19.97 2.16
CA ILE A 53 8.50 -21.06 1.53
C ILE A 53 9.77 -21.29 2.33
N ASN A 54 9.90 -22.49 2.93
CA ASN A 54 11.04 -22.85 3.77
C ASN A 54 11.85 -24.05 3.22
N GLN A 55 13.09 -24.22 3.69
CA GLN A 55 13.97 -25.25 3.15
C GLN A 55 13.49 -26.68 3.45
N SER A 56 12.84 -26.92 4.60
CA SER A 56 12.37 -28.27 4.96
C SER A 56 11.24 -28.75 4.05
N HIS A 57 10.36 -27.86 3.63
CA HIS A 57 9.25 -28.17 2.74
C HIS A 57 9.73 -28.37 1.30
N ALA A 58 10.65 -27.52 0.83
CA ALA A 58 11.35 -27.75 -0.44
C ALA A 58 12.05 -29.11 -0.48
N ALA A 59 12.76 -29.48 0.60
CA ALA A 59 13.41 -30.79 0.72
C ALA A 59 12.40 -31.95 0.84
N ALA A 60 11.25 -31.74 1.47
CA ALA A 60 10.17 -32.72 1.53
C ALA A 60 9.62 -33.01 0.14
N TYR A 61 9.26 -31.97 -0.61
CA TYR A 61 8.75 -32.12 -1.98
C TYR A 61 9.81 -32.72 -2.92
N ALA A 62 11.08 -32.32 -2.81
CA ALA A 62 12.17 -32.93 -3.58
C ALA A 62 12.29 -34.44 -3.33
N ARG A 63 12.15 -34.90 -2.08
CA ARG A 63 12.16 -36.33 -1.73
C ARG A 63 11.00 -37.09 -2.37
N LEU A 64 9.81 -36.48 -2.49
CA LEU A 64 8.67 -37.08 -3.20
C LEU A 64 8.94 -37.32 -4.69
N LEU A 65 9.96 -36.67 -5.25
CA LEU A 65 10.38 -36.85 -6.64
C LEU A 65 11.65 -37.70 -6.77
N GLY A 66 12.22 -38.17 -5.65
CA GLY A 66 13.52 -38.84 -5.63
C GLY A 66 14.71 -37.93 -5.95
N ARG A 67 14.59 -36.62 -5.66
CA ARG A 67 15.60 -35.58 -5.97
C ARG A 67 16.09 -34.90 -4.69
N THR A 68 17.24 -34.22 -4.78
CA THR A 68 17.81 -33.45 -3.66
C THR A 68 17.34 -32.00 -3.63
N ARG A 69 16.96 -31.44 -4.78
CA ARG A 69 16.51 -30.05 -4.94
C ARG A 69 15.40 -29.94 -5.96
N VAL A 70 14.59 -28.90 -5.82
CA VAL A 70 13.56 -28.44 -6.76
C VAL A 70 13.72 -26.95 -7.02
N GLY A 71 13.22 -26.46 -8.15
CA GLY A 71 13.12 -25.02 -8.40
C GLY A 71 11.83 -24.47 -7.80
N ILE A 72 11.82 -23.18 -7.47
CA ILE A 72 10.60 -22.49 -7.04
C ILE A 72 9.95 -21.83 -8.25
N TRP A 73 8.66 -22.13 -8.48
CA TRP A 73 7.77 -21.26 -9.26
C TRP A 73 7.02 -20.39 -8.25
N ASP A 74 7.50 -19.18 -8.05
CA ASP A 74 7.00 -18.28 -7.04
C ASP A 74 5.79 -17.49 -7.58
N ASN A 75 4.58 -17.78 -7.11
CA ASN A 75 3.36 -17.05 -7.51
C ASN A 75 3.23 -15.69 -6.79
N TYR A 76 4.26 -14.85 -6.92
CA TYR A 76 4.27 -13.46 -6.51
C TYR A 76 5.19 -12.65 -7.45
N PRO A 77 4.76 -11.48 -7.95
CA PRO A 77 3.55 -10.72 -7.60
C PRO A 77 2.30 -11.01 -8.44
N THR A 78 2.18 -12.15 -9.13
CA THR A 78 1.01 -12.42 -10.01
C THR A 78 -0.34 -12.10 -9.36
N ASN A 79 -1.24 -11.47 -10.12
CA ASN A 79 -2.53 -10.94 -9.69
C ASN A 79 -3.71 -11.41 -10.55
N ASP A 80 -3.48 -12.36 -11.46
CA ASP A 80 -4.47 -12.86 -12.42
C ASP A 80 -5.75 -13.39 -11.76
N TYR A 81 -5.62 -14.01 -10.58
CA TYR A 81 -6.72 -14.57 -9.81
C TYR A 81 -7.59 -13.53 -9.08
N THR A 82 -7.14 -12.28 -8.96
CA THR A 82 -7.82 -11.27 -8.12
C THR A 82 -9.18 -10.86 -8.68
N GLY A 83 -9.36 -10.93 -10.00
CA GLY A 83 -10.53 -10.43 -10.69
C GLY A 83 -11.27 -11.48 -11.52
N ASN A 84 -11.23 -12.74 -11.12
CA ASN A 84 -11.94 -13.83 -11.79
C ASN A 84 -13.44 -13.53 -12.05
N ALA A 85 -14.09 -12.79 -11.15
CA ALA A 85 -15.48 -12.36 -11.31
C ALA A 85 -15.65 -11.13 -12.24
N ALA A 86 -14.61 -10.30 -12.38
CA ALA A 86 -14.59 -9.08 -13.18
C ALA A 86 -13.99 -9.30 -14.60
N GLY A 87 -13.42 -10.47 -14.86
CA GLY A 87 -12.79 -10.83 -16.14
C GLY A 87 -11.40 -10.23 -16.35
N ASN A 88 -10.90 -9.40 -15.43
CA ASN A 88 -9.56 -8.79 -15.43
C ASN A 88 -9.08 -8.59 -13.99
N PRO A 89 -7.76 -8.56 -13.70
CA PRO A 89 -7.22 -8.30 -12.36
C PRO A 89 -7.77 -7.01 -11.73
N VAL A 90 -8.08 -7.06 -10.43
CA VAL A 90 -8.66 -5.94 -9.68
C VAL A 90 -7.75 -5.41 -8.58
N ARG A 91 -6.55 -5.97 -8.43
CA ARG A 91 -5.55 -5.58 -7.44
C ARG A 91 -4.18 -5.50 -8.08
N LEU A 92 -3.37 -4.56 -7.63
CA LEU A 92 -1.91 -4.61 -7.78
C LEU A 92 -1.29 -5.11 -6.47
N PHE A 93 -0.19 -5.84 -6.61
CA PHE A 93 0.64 -6.28 -5.48
C PHE A 93 2.01 -5.61 -5.59
N LEU A 94 2.15 -4.47 -4.93
CA LEU A 94 3.35 -3.63 -4.99
C LEU A 94 4.22 -3.73 -3.73
N GLY A 95 3.88 -4.60 -2.77
CA GLY A 95 4.67 -4.87 -1.58
C GLY A 95 5.99 -5.62 -1.83
N PRO A 96 6.77 -5.87 -0.78
CA PRO A 96 7.97 -6.70 -0.88
C PRO A 96 7.66 -8.19 -0.99
N VAL A 97 8.63 -8.94 -1.54
CA VAL A 97 8.71 -10.38 -1.34
C VAL A 97 8.93 -10.66 0.14
N GLU A 98 8.07 -11.49 0.73
CA GLU A 98 8.13 -11.90 2.13
C GLU A 98 8.03 -13.43 2.29
N GLY A 99 8.34 -13.94 3.47
CA GLY A 99 8.12 -15.35 3.83
C GLY A 99 9.04 -16.38 3.16
N ARG A 100 10.10 -15.97 2.44
CA ARG A 100 11.10 -16.90 1.88
C ARG A 100 12.23 -17.09 2.88
N SER A 101 12.53 -18.34 3.24
CA SER A 101 13.51 -18.67 4.29
C SER A 101 14.91 -18.14 3.97
N PRO A 102 15.64 -17.54 4.94
CA PRO A 102 17.02 -17.10 4.77
C PRO A 102 18.00 -18.18 4.28
N THR A 103 17.66 -19.47 4.51
CA THR A 103 18.46 -20.63 4.10
C THR A 103 17.85 -21.40 2.92
N LEU A 104 16.85 -20.85 2.23
CA LEU A 104 16.14 -21.54 1.13
C LEU A 104 17.09 -22.04 0.03
N ALA A 105 18.13 -21.25 -0.30
CA ALA A 105 19.13 -21.57 -1.32
C ALA A 105 19.87 -22.91 -1.09
N THR A 106 19.85 -23.47 0.13
CA THR A 106 20.47 -24.78 0.40
C THR A 106 19.64 -25.95 -0.16
N ALA A 107 18.34 -25.75 -0.36
CA ALA A 107 17.37 -26.79 -0.73
C ALA A 107 16.73 -26.60 -2.11
N VAL A 108 16.96 -25.47 -2.79
CA VAL A 108 16.36 -25.18 -4.10
C VAL A 108 17.41 -24.99 -5.19
N SER A 109 17.04 -25.23 -6.45
CA SER A 109 17.91 -24.99 -7.60
C SER A 109 17.80 -23.58 -8.17
N GLY A 110 16.79 -22.82 -7.78
CA GLY A 110 16.56 -21.44 -8.20
C GLY A 110 15.13 -20.99 -7.90
N ILE A 111 14.84 -19.72 -8.20
CA ILE A 111 13.50 -19.12 -8.08
C ILE A 111 13.14 -18.49 -9.42
N VAL A 112 11.94 -18.79 -9.90
CA VAL A 112 11.30 -18.17 -11.06
C VAL A 112 10.04 -17.47 -10.55
N ALA A 113 9.98 -16.15 -10.66
CA ALA A 113 8.80 -15.38 -10.26
C ALA A 113 7.73 -15.42 -11.36
N ASN A 114 6.51 -15.77 -10.99
CA ASN A 114 5.32 -15.50 -11.77
C ASN A 114 4.82 -14.10 -11.46
N VAL A 115 4.86 -13.26 -12.48
CA VAL A 115 4.67 -11.82 -12.37
C VAL A 115 3.27 -11.41 -12.81
N MET A 116 2.90 -10.16 -12.55
CA MET A 116 1.69 -9.57 -13.11
C MET A 116 1.86 -9.32 -14.62
N ASN A 117 0.78 -9.03 -15.35
CA ASN A 117 0.88 -8.65 -16.77
C ASN A 117 1.47 -7.23 -16.95
N GLU A 118 1.42 -6.40 -15.91
CA GLU A 118 1.94 -5.04 -15.84
C GLU A 118 3.48 -5.06 -15.65
N ALA A 119 4.21 -5.07 -16.78
CA ALA A 119 5.66 -5.25 -16.82
C ALA A 119 6.44 -4.20 -16.01
N ALA A 120 6.05 -2.93 -16.08
CA ALA A 120 6.65 -1.85 -15.29
C ALA A 120 6.30 -1.98 -13.81
N ALA A 121 5.05 -2.31 -13.47
CA ALA A 121 4.60 -2.47 -12.08
C ALA A 121 5.32 -3.62 -11.36
N ASN A 122 5.72 -4.67 -12.09
CA ASN A 122 6.49 -5.77 -11.51
C ASN A 122 7.86 -5.36 -10.94
N ARG A 123 8.42 -4.20 -11.31
CA ARG A 123 9.72 -3.73 -10.82
C ARG A 123 9.75 -3.53 -9.29
N PHE A 124 8.60 -3.23 -8.67
CA PHE A 124 8.47 -3.09 -7.22
C PHE A 124 8.83 -4.41 -6.51
N ALA A 125 8.10 -5.49 -6.83
CA ALA A 125 8.34 -6.80 -6.25
C ALA A 125 9.70 -7.40 -6.68
N LEU A 126 10.04 -7.32 -7.98
CA LEU A 126 11.27 -7.91 -8.50
C LEU A 126 12.55 -7.26 -7.94
N GLY A 127 12.52 -5.95 -7.64
CA GLY A 127 13.64 -5.29 -6.97
C GLY A 127 13.88 -5.84 -5.55
N THR A 128 12.82 -6.16 -4.83
CA THR A 128 12.93 -6.80 -3.51
C THR A 128 13.37 -8.27 -3.61
N LEU A 129 12.87 -9.02 -4.61
CA LEU A 129 13.31 -10.38 -4.89
C LEU A 129 14.81 -10.44 -5.18
N ALA A 130 15.32 -9.52 -6.01
CA ALA A 130 16.74 -9.45 -6.34
C ALA A 130 17.61 -9.19 -5.10
N ARG A 131 17.13 -8.37 -4.17
CA ARG A 131 17.82 -8.11 -2.88
C ARG A 131 17.79 -9.33 -1.97
N TYR A 132 16.66 -10.03 -1.90
CA TYR A 132 16.54 -11.28 -1.17
C TYR A 132 17.49 -12.34 -1.72
N THR A 133 17.50 -12.60 -3.03
CA THR A 133 18.36 -13.65 -3.62
C THR A 133 19.85 -13.32 -3.52
N ALA A 134 20.22 -12.04 -3.51
CA ALA A 134 21.60 -11.61 -3.30
C ALA A 134 22.08 -11.82 -1.86
N ARG A 135 21.23 -11.56 -0.85
CA ARG A 135 21.59 -11.63 0.58
C ARG A 135 20.42 -12.13 1.45
N PRO A 136 20.03 -13.42 1.35
CA PRO A 136 18.83 -13.92 2.02
C PRO A 136 18.96 -13.92 3.55
N ALA A 137 20.18 -14.09 4.08
CA ALA A 137 20.47 -14.09 5.51
C ALA A 137 20.22 -12.75 6.20
N THR A 138 20.35 -11.64 5.48
CA THR A 138 20.25 -10.27 6.01
C THR A 138 19.18 -9.46 5.28
N TYR A 139 18.25 -10.15 4.61
CA TYR A 139 17.19 -9.51 3.86
C TYR A 139 16.15 -8.94 4.84
N ASP A 140 15.96 -7.63 4.78
CA ASP A 140 14.89 -6.91 5.45
C ASP A 140 13.88 -6.49 4.36
N PRO A 141 12.65 -7.05 4.36
CA PRO A 141 11.64 -6.74 3.35
C PRO A 141 11.31 -5.25 3.27
N GLU A 142 11.20 -4.57 4.40
CA GLU A 142 10.77 -3.17 4.44
C GLU A 142 11.88 -2.24 3.96
N ALA A 143 13.12 -2.48 4.40
CA ALA A 143 14.26 -1.73 3.89
C ALA A 143 14.49 -1.98 2.39
N ALA A 144 14.31 -3.22 1.93
CA ALA A 144 14.44 -3.57 0.52
C ALA A 144 13.34 -2.91 -0.33
N TRP A 145 12.10 -2.87 0.16
CA TRP A 145 10.97 -2.24 -0.50
C TRP A 145 11.17 -0.74 -0.67
N ARG A 146 11.46 -0.03 0.43
CA ARG A 146 11.73 1.42 0.40
C ARG A 146 12.92 1.75 -0.50
N SER A 147 14.01 0.98 -0.41
CA SER A 147 15.18 1.19 -1.27
C SER A 147 14.90 0.89 -2.74
N THR A 148 14.00 -0.05 -3.04
CA THR A 148 13.56 -0.33 -4.41
C THR A 148 12.76 0.84 -4.95
N ILE A 149 11.73 1.30 -4.23
CA ILE A 149 10.90 2.45 -4.64
C ILE A 149 11.77 3.70 -4.87
N ALA A 150 12.69 3.99 -3.94
CA ALA A 150 13.61 5.12 -4.05
C ALA A 150 14.55 5.04 -5.27
N SER A 151 14.76 3.85 -5.85
CA SER A 151 15.61 3.66 -7.03
C SER A 151 14.87 3.78 -8.36
N LEU A 152 13.54 3.86 -8.35
CA LEU A 152 12.70 3.89 -9.55
C LEU A 152 12.52 5.29 -10.16
N GLY A 153 13.03 6.34 -9.51
CA GLY A 153 12.88 7.72 -9.98
C GLY A 153 13.69 8.73 -9.18
N ASP A 154 13.52 10.01 -9.49
CA ASP A 154 13.99 11.09 -8.62
C ASP A 154 13.17 11.17 -7.31
N ALA A 155 13.55 12.05 -6.39
CA ALA A 155 12.89 12.14 -5.09
C ALA A 155 11.38 12.44 -5.18
N HIS A 156 10.95 13.20 -6.18
CA HIS A 156 9.54 13.57 -6.33
C HIS A 156 8.72 12.40 -6.89
N LEU A 157 9.23 11.73 -7.93
CA LEU A 157 8.62 10.53 -8.48
C LEU A 157 8.63 9.39 -7.46
N ALA A 158 9.73 9.18 -6.74
CA ALA A 158 9.84 8.14 -5.73
C ALA A 158 8.82 8.32 -4.59
N ASP A 159 8.55 9.56 -4.18
CA ASP A 159 7.51 9.84 -3.18
C ASP A 159 6.10 9.51 -3.71
N ALA A 160 5.78 9.88 -4.95
CA ALA A 160 4.50 9.52 -5.57
C ALA A 160 4.34 8.01 -5.75
N LEU A 161 5.41 7.30 -6.15
CA LEU A 161 5.41 5.84 -6.26
C LEU A 161 5.24 5.18 -4.88
N ALA A 162 5.82 5.76 -3.82
CA ALA A 162 5.61 5.30 -2.45
C ALA A 162 4.13 5.45 -2.04
N ALA A 163 3.49 6.58 -2.31
CA ALA A 163 2.07 6.79 -2.00
C ALA A 163 1.16 5.72 -2.66
N LEU A 164 1.43 5.37 -3.91
CA LEU A 164 0.72 4.29 -4.60
C LEU A 164 1.02 2.93 -3.95
N ALA A 165 2.30 2.60 -3.76
CA ALA A 165 2.73 1.30 -3.27
C ALA A 165 2.27 1.04 -1.83
N GLU A 166 2.27 2.06 -0.98
CA GLU A 166 1.75 2.03 0.40
C GLU A 166 0.29 1.63 0.47
N ASN A 167 -0.50 1.93 -0.58
CA ASN A 167 -1.93 1.64 -0.67
C ASN A 167 -2.26 0.50 -1.64
N SER A 168 -1.26 -0.11 -2.28
CA SER A 168 -1.38 -1.36 -3.05
C SER A 168 -0.38 -2.39 -2.56
N ARG A 169 -0.09 -2.38 -1.25
CA ARG A 169 1.01 -3.14 -0.64
C ARG A 169 0.61 -4.60 -0.42
N SER A 170 -0.59 -4.80 0.12
CA SER A 170 -0.99 -6.11 0.64
C SER A 170 -1.19 -7.15 -0.46
N SER A 171 -0.96 -8.40 -0.12
CA SER A 171 -1.18 -9.57 -0.98
C SER A 171 -1.54 -10.77 -0.11
N SER A 172 -1.37 -11.99 -0.60
CA SER A 172 -1.42 -13.20 0.25
C SER A 172 -0.17 -13.40 1.11
N LEU A 173 0.95 -12.72 0.79
CA LEU A 173 2.19 -12.83 1.57
C LEU A 173 2.12 -12.03 2.88
N ASP A 174 1.61 -10.80 2.79
CA ASP A 174 1.39 -9.91 3.93
C ASP A 174 0.12 -9.09 3.70
N ARG A 175 -0.68 -8.96 4.76
CA ARG A 175 -1.96 -8.25 4.79
C ARG A 175 -1.83 -6.81 5.30
N ASN A 176 -0.63 -6.38 5.66
CA ASN A 176 -0.39 -4.99 6.04
C ASN A 176 -0.52 -4.07 4.81
N GLU A 177 -1.39 -3.06 4.93
CA GLU A 177 -1.88 -2.21 3.84
C GLU A 177 -2.07 -0.78 4.34
N SER A 178 -1.92 0.20 3.44
CA SER A 178 -2.07 1.63 3.75
C SER A 178 -1.24 2.03 4.95
N VAL A 179 0.04 1.63 4.94
CA VAL A 179 0.92 1.66 6.12
C VAL A 179 1.21 3.07 6.66
N VAL A 180 0.88 4.10 5.88
CA VAL A 180 0.95 5.51 6.31
C VAL A 180 -0.45 6.10 6.56
N PHE A 181 -1.40 5.91 5.65
CA PHE A 181 -2.78 6.40 5.81
C PHE A 181 -3.48 5.81 7.04
N ALA A 182 -3.42 4.49 7.26
CA ALA A 182 -4.18 3.84 8.32
C ALA A 182 -3.78 4.32 9.74
N PRO A 183 -2.49 4.41 10.11
CA PRO A 183 -2.09 5.01 11.38
C PRO A 183 -2.51 6.47 11.55
N ARG A 184 -2.44 7.28 10.48
CA ARG A 184 -2.86 8.69 10.51
C ARG A 184 -4.37 8.83 10.70
N ARG A 185 -5.15 7.98 10.01
CA ARG A 185 -6.60 7.86 10.18
C ARG A 185 -6.95 7.51 11.62
N ASP A 186 -6.30 6.49 12.18
CA ASP A 186 -6.59 6.02 13.53
C ASP A 186 -6.21 7.08 14.57
N ALA A 187 -5.09 7.78 14.37
CA ALA A 187 -4.70 8.91 15.20
C ALA A 187 -5.73 10.05 15.15
N PHE A 188 -6.24 10.38 13.96
CA PHE A 188 -7.30 11.40 13.82
C PHE A 188 -8.60 10.98 14.50
N LEU A 189 -9.08 9.76 14.26
CA LEU A 189 -10.29 9.22 14.88
C LEU A 189 -10.20 9.20 16.41
N ALA A 190 -9.05 8.78 16.97
CA ALA A 190 -8.82 8.83 18.41
C ALA A 190 -8.76 10.28 18.93
N ALA A 191 -8.08 11.17 18.20
CA ALA A 191 -7.92 12.55 18.61
C ALA A 191 -9.24 13.33 18.58
N LEU A 192 -10.24 12.94 17.78
CA LEU A 192 -11.58 13.53 17.81
C LEU A 192 -12.22 13.51 19.21
N ALA A 193 -11.82 12.63 20.14
CA ALA A 193 -12.32 12.69 21.52
C ALA A 193 -11.68 13.81 22.35
N THR A 194 -10.63 14.47 21.84
CA THR A 194 -9.75 15.36 22.60
C THR A 194 -9.68 16.77 22.00
N PRO A 195 -9.24 17.79 22.74
CA PRO A 195 -9.03 19.13 22.19
C PRO A 195 -7.91 19.19 21.13
N SER A 196 -6.94 18.27 21.17
CA SER A 196 -5.74 18.28 20.30
C SER A 196 -5.93 17.67 18.91
N TRP A 197 -7.17 17.41 18.49
CA TRP A 197 -7.49 16.84 17.18
C TRP A 197 -6.92 17.58 15.95
N PRO A 198 -6.69 18.92 15.93
CA PRO A 198 -6.25 19.61 14.71
C PRO A 198 -4.92 19.11 14.16
N GLY A 199 -3.99 18.69 15.03
CA GLY A 199 -2.69 18.15 14.60
C GLY A 199 -2.83 16.82 13.86
N ALA A 200 -3.65 15.90 14.39
CA ALA A 200 -3.91 14.61 13.75
C ALA A 200 -4.73 14.78 12.46
N TYR A 201 -5.67 15.72 12.43
CA TYR A 201 -6.39 16.11 11.22
C TYR A 201 -5.44 16.61 10.13
N SER A 202 -4.58 17.59 10.45
CA SER A 202 -3.61 18.14 9.48
C SER A 202 -2.64 17.07 8.97
N ALA A 203 -2.23 16.15 9.83
CA ALA A 203 -1.36 15.04 9.46
C ALA A 203 -2.05 14.04 8.52
N LEU A 204 -3.36 13.79 8.70
CA LEU A 204 -4.16 12.94 7.82
C LEU A 204 -4.45 13.61 6.47
N THR A 205 -4.89 14.87 6.46
CA THR A 205 -5.21 15.56 5.20
C THR A 205 -3.98 15.77 4.34
N ALA A 206 -2.82 16.05 4.94
CA ALA A 206 -1.56 16.16 4.20
C ALA A 206 -1.16 14.82 3.52
N GLU A 207 -1.44 13.68 4.14
CA GLU A 207 -1.22 12.37 3.52
C GLU A 207 -2.17 12.15 2.34
N LEU A 208 -3.45 12.45 2.54
CA LEU A 208 -4.46 12.27 1.50
C LEU A 208 -4.22 13.21 0.30
N ASP A 209 -3.74 14.44 0.53
CA ASP A 209 -3.35 15.37 -0.53
C ASP A 209 -2.13 14.86 -1.32
N ARG A 210 -1.17 14.23 -0.62
CA ARG A 210 -0.03 13.54 -1.24
C ARG A 210 -0.48 12.38 -2.12
N GLU A 211 -1.37 11.52 -1.62
CA GLU A 211 -1.94 10.40 -2.37
C GLU A 211 -2.74 10.87 -3.60
N ASN A 212 -3.57 11.90 -3.44
CA ASN A 212 -4.38 12.49 -4.50
C ASN A 212 -3.50 13.04 -5.65
N SER A 213 -2.39 13.68 -5.29
CA SER A 213 -1.44 14.27 -6.25
C SER A 213 -0.54 13.23 -6.94
N ALA A 214 -0.37 12.05 -6.35
CA ALA A 214 0.58 11.03 -6.83
C ALA A 214 0.31 10.58 -8.26
N ALA A 215 -0.97 10.44 -8.65
CA ALA A 215 -1.35 9.99 -9.99
C ALA A 215 -0.82 10.91 -11.10
N ALA A 216 -0.88 12.23 -10.91
CA ALA A 216 -0.37 13.20 -11.88
C ALA A 216 1.16 13.16 -11.99
N THR A 217 1.84 13.03 -10.85
CA THR A 217 3.30 12.88 -10.80
C THR A 217 3.76 11.59 -11.49
N ILE A 218 3.09 10.46 -11.23
CA ILE A 218 3.42 9.16 -11.87
C ILE A 218 3.16 9.22 -13.38
N THR A 219 2.03 9.81 -13.79
CA THR A 219 1.68 9.95 -15.22
C THR A 219 2.75 10.72 -16.00
N THR A 220 3.33 11.76 -15.39
CA THR A 220 4.38 12.56 -16.01
C THR A 220 5.75 11.89 -15.90
N GLY A 221 6.10 11.38 -14.72
CA GLY A 221 7.44 10.88 -14.40
C GLY A 221 7.71 9.46 -14.91
N TRP A 222 6.68 8.64 -15.08
CA TRP A 222 6.82 7.28 -15.62
C TRP A 222 5.61 6.87 -16.50
N PRO A 223 5.50 7.42 -17.73
CA PRO A 223 4.35 7.18 -18.61
C PRO A 223 4.10 5.70 -18.96
N GLU A 224 5.15 4.88 -19.05
CA GLU A 224 5.06 3.43 -19.26
C GLU A 224 4.25 2.76 -18.14
N LEU A 225 4.62 2.99 -16.87
CA LEU A 225 3.87 2.49 -15.72
C LEU A 225 2.44 3.04 -15.73
N ALA A 226 2.27 4.35 -15.89
CA ALA A 226 0.95 4.96 -15.87
C ALA A 226 0.00 4.38 -16.93
N GLY A 227 0.51 4.02 -18.11
CA GLY A 227 -0.25 3.34 -19.15
C GLY A 227 -0.71 1.92 -18.76
N GLU A 228 0.08 1.20 -17.96
CA GLU A 228 -0.27 -0.13 -17.45
C GLU A 228 -1.31 -0.09 -16.33
N ILE A 229 -1.23 0.91 -15.43
CA ILE A 229 -1.97 0.91 -14.16
C ILE A 229 -2.99 2.04 -14.02
N GLN A 230 -3.42 2.67 -15.13
CA GLN A 230 -4.30 3.85 -15.10
C GLN A 230 -5.55 3.68 -14.21
N PRO A 231 -6.30 2.55 -14.23
CA PRO A 231 -7.47 2.39 -13.37
C PRO A 231 -7.13 2.45 -11.88
N PHE A 232 -5.97 1.91 -11.46
CA PHE A 232 -5.50 1.96 -10.09
C PHE A 232 -5.07 3.37 -9.68
N LEU A 233 -4.46 4.14 -10.59
CA LEU A 233 -4.15 5.55 -10.34
C LEU A 233 -5.43 6.38 -10.16
N ALA A 234 -6.46 6.13 -10.99
CA ALA A 234 -7.75 6.78 -10.84
C ALA A 234 -8.41 6.44 -9.49
N GLN A 235 -8.32 5.18 -9.06
CA GLN A 235 -8.81 4.75 -7.74
C GLN A 235 -8.02 5.34 -6.56
N LEU A 236 -6.71 5.54 -6.69
CA LEU A 236 -5.91 6.23 -5.67
C LEU A 236 -6.40 7.68 -5.48
N THR A 237 -6.60 8.40 -6.58
CA THR A 237 -7.14 9.77 -6.61
C THR A 237 -8.57 9.85 -6.08
N ALA A 238 -9.47 8.98 -6.56
CA ALA A 238 -10.88 8.98 -6.15
C ALA A 238 -11.02 8.63 -4.66
N GLY A 239 -10.36 7.55 -4.22
CA GLY A 239 -10.37 7.12 -2.83
C GLY A 239 -9.85 8.20 -1.88
N SER A 240 -8.69 8.79 -2.18
CA SER A 240 -8.12 9.86 -1.33
C SER A 240 -9.04 11.08 -1.25
N ALA A 241 -9.71 11.47 -2.34
CA ALA A 241 -10.71 12.54 -2.33
C ALA A 241 -11.95 12.20 -1.49
N THR A 242 -12.44 10.95 -1.54
CA THR A 242 -13.52 10.45 -0.68
C THR A 242 -13.11 10.50 0.80
N ALA A 243 -11.90 10.05 1.13
CA ALA A 243 -11.36 10.11 2.48
C ALA A 243 -11.14 11.54 2.98
N LEU A 244 -10.71 12.48 2.12
CA LEU A 244 -10.63 13.91 2.46
C LEU A 244 -12.00 14.46 2.83
N THR A 245 -13.02 14.14 2.04
CA THR A 245 -14.40 14.55 2.31
C THR A 245 -14.88 14.02 3.67
N ALA A 246 -14.58 12.76 4.00
CA ALA A 246 -14.87 12.18 5.31
C ALA A 246 -14.11 12.88 6.46
N ALA A 247 -12.82 13.20 6.28
CA ALA A 247 -12.03 13.92 7.27
C ALA A 247 -12.57 15.33 7.51
N HIS A 248 -12.89 16.07 6.44
CA HIS A 248 -13.52 17.39 6.50
C HIS A 248 -14.88 17.34 7.20
N LEU A 249 -15.69 16.31 6.92
CA LEU A 249 -17.00 16.12 7.56
C LEU A 249 -16.86 15.98 9.08
N LEU A 250 -15.89 15.20 9.55
CA LEU A 250 -15.64 15.02 10.98
C LEU A 250 -15.04 16.27 11.63
N ALA A 251 -14.14 16.97 10.95
CA ALA A 251 -13.58 18.23 11.44
C ALA A 251 -14.65 19.33 11.57
N ALA A 252 -15.60 19.41 10.63
CA ALA A 252 -16.69 20.40 10.65
C ALA A 252 -17.65 20.25 11.85
N GLN A 253 -17.62 19.10 12.54
CA GLN A 253 -18.41 18.82 13.75
C GLN A 253 -17.76 19.37 15.03
N ARG A 254 -16.56 19.95 14.92
CA ARG A 254 -15.79 20.55 16.02
C ARG A 254 -15.85 22.08 15.96
N PRO A 255 -15.72 22.79 17.11
CA PRO A 255 -15.52 24.22 17.06
C PRO A 255 -14.21 24.52 16.33
N SER A 256 -14.21 25.48 15.41
CA SER A 256 -12.97 25.92 14.78
C SER A 256 -12.20 26.84 15.71
N LEU A 257 -10.87 26.77 15.66
CA LEU A 257 -9.99 27.64 16.41
C LEU A 257 -8.72 27.89 15.60
N SER A 258 -8.40 29.16 15.39
CA SER A 258 -7.11 29.63 14.92
C SER A 258 -6.63 30.69 15.90
N ALA A 259 -5.38 30.59 16.35
CA ALA A 259 -4.79 31.55 17.26
C ALA A 259 -3.33 31.76 16.92
N ALA A 260 -2.82 32.95 17.22
CA ALA A 260 -1.42 33.30 17.14
C ALA A 260 -1.03 34.22 18.29
N ASP A 261 0.23 34.15 18.71
CA ASP A 261 0.82 35.16 19.58
C ASP A 261 1.38 36.31 18.73
N ARG A 262 1.04 37.55 19.09
CA ARG A 262 1.56 38.77 18.50
C ARG A 262 2.20 39.63 19.59
N GLY A 263 3.38 39.23 20.03
CA GLY A 263 4.19 40.01 20.98
C GLY A 263 3.61 40.01 22.39
N GLY A 264 3.08 38.89 22.85
CA GLY A 264 2.45 38.69 24.16
C GLY A 264 0.93 38.89 24.16
N THR A 265 0.36 39.27 23.02
CA THR A 265 -1.09 39.29 22.81
C THR A 265 -1.52 38.09 21.99
N VAL A 266 -2.31 37.22 22.60
CA VAL A 266 -2.97 36.11 21.91
C VAL A 266 -4.16 36.64 21.13
N VAL A 267 -4.13 36.50 19.81
CA VAL A 267 -5.23 36.89 18.90
C VAL A 267 -5.69 35.70 18.09
N GLY A 268 -6.97 35.65 17.74
CA GLY A 268 -7.47 34.53 16.97
C GLY A 268 -8.91 34.65 16.51
N THR A 269 -9.38 33.58 15.88
CA THR A 269 -10.77 33.36 15.50
C THR A 269 -11.26 32.04 16.04
N ALA A 270 -12.49 32.01 16.52
CA ALA A 270 -13.19 30.80 16.90
C ALA A 270 -14.63 30.86 16.38
N ALA A 271 -15.14 29.72 15.91
CA ALA A 271 -16.53 29.58 15.52
C ALA A 271 -17.09 28.25 16.06
N PRO A 272 -18.40 28.18 16.34
CA PRO A 272 -19.04 26.90 16.62
C PRO A 272 -18.95 25.97 15.39
N PRO A 273 -19.23 24.66 15.54
CA PRO A 273 -19.30 23.73 14.42
C PRO A 273 -20.19 24.25 13.27
N SER A 274 -19.75 24.03 12.04
CA SER A 274 -20.45 24.54 10.85
C SER A 274 -21.51 23.55 10.38
N SER A 275 -22.76 23.75 10.79
CA SER A 275 -23.90 22.93 10.35
C SER A 275 -24.08 22.94 8.82
N VAL A 276 -23.73 24.04 8.15
CA VAL A 276 -23.74 24.14 6.69
C VAL A 276 -22.70 23.21 6.08
N ALA A 277 -21.44 23.26 6.55
CA ALA A 277 -20.39 22.39 6.05
C ALA A 277 -20.71 20.91 6.29
N VAL A 278 -21.20 20.57 7.49
CA VAL A 278 -21.63 19.20 7.81
C VAL A 278 -22.73 18.73 6.86
N THR A 279 -23.75 19.56 6.62
CA THR A 279 -24.86 19.21 5.72
C THR A 279 -24.37 19.00 4.29
N THR A 280 -23.53 19.90 3.77
CA THR A 280 -22.98 19.80 2.41
C THR A 280 -22.11 18.56 2.25
N LEU A 281 -21.17 18.32 3.16
CA LEU A 281 -20.24 17.19 3.06
C LEU A 281 -20.97 15.85 3.27
N ALA A 282 -21.92 15.78 4.21
CA ALA A 282 -22.72 14.58 4.44
C ALA A 282 -23.63 14.23 3.24
N ALA A 283 -24.08 15.23 2.47
CA ALA A 283 -24.83 15.01 1.24
C ALA A 283 -23.94 14.55 0.06
N GLN A 284 -22.67 14.97 0.03
CA GLN A 284 -21.72 14.61 -1.02
C GLN A 284 -21.13 13.20 -0.84
N LEU A 285 -20.76 12.85 0.39
CA LEU A 285 -19.98 11.65 0.69
C LEU A 285 -20.59 10.33 0.15
N PRO A 286 -21.91 10.08 0.24
CA PRO A 286 -22.50 8.84 -0.30
C PRO A 286 -22.34 8.69 -1.82
N GLY A 287 -22.38 9.79 -2.56
CA GLY A 287 -22.20 9.77 -4.02
C GLY A 287 -20.77 9.43 -4.43
N LEU A 288 -19.79 9.99 -3.72
CA LEU A 288 -18.36 9.66 -3.91
C LEU A 288 -18.11 8.20 -3.56
N GLN A 289 -18.59 7.74 -2.41
CA GLN A 289 -18.45 6.34 -1.98
C GLN A 289 -19.12 5.38 -2.96
N ALA A 290 -20.30 5.71 -3.50
CA ALA A 290 -20.97 4.87 -4.48
C ALA A 290 -20.18 4.76 -5.80
N ALA A 291 -19.52 5.83 -6.23
CA ALA A 291 -18.65 5.80 -7.40
C ALA A 291 -17.41 4.93 -7.16
N ASP A 292 -16.78 5.05 -5.99
CA ASP A 292 -15.62 4.22 -5.60
C ASP A 292 -15.99 2.73 -5.53
N LEU A 293 -17.16 2.41 -4.98
CA LEU A 293 -17.65 1.03 -4.86
C LEU A 293 -18.10 0.41 -6.19
N ALA A 294 -18.42 1.24 -7.20
CA ALA A 294 -18.81 0.77 -8.52
C ALA A 294 -17.61 0.38 -9.39
N ASP A 295 -16.41 0.86 -9.05
CA ASP A 295 -15.18 0.48 -9.75
C ASP A 295 -14.68 -0.86 -9.21
N PRO A 296 -14.45 -1.86 -10.08
CA PRO A 296 -13.95 -3.15 -9.64
C PRO A 296 -12.51 -3.07 -9.13
N HIS A 297 -11.70 -2.10 -9.55
CA HIS A 297 -10.30 -1.99 -9.14
C HIS A 297 -10.20 -1.50 -7.70
N ALA A 298 -9.31 -2.13 -6.94
CA ALA A 298 -9.13 -1.85 -5.53
C ALA A 298 -7.71 -1.36 -5.23
N VAL A 299 -7.66 -0.21 -4.57
CA VAL A 299 -6.52 0.37 -3.86
C VAL A 299 -6.98 0.54 -2.41
N TYR A 300 -6.06 0.64 -1.45
CA TYR A 300 -6.32 0.66 0.00
C TYR A 300 -6.83 -0.69 0.55
N GLY A 301 -6.47 -1.79 -0.09
CA GLY A 301 -6.82 -3.15 0.33
C GLY A 301 -8.07 -3.71 -0.35
N ASP A 302 -8.49 -4.90 0.09
CA ASP A 302 -9.49 -5.70 -0.62
C ASP A 302 -10.94 -5.22 -0.39
N ARG A 303 -11.70 -5.14 -1.49
CA ARG A 303 -13.17 -4.93 -1.52
C ARG A 303 -13.96 -6.21 -1.85
N LEU A 304 -13.28 -7.23 -2.38
CA LEU A 304 -13.80 -8.55 -2.83
C LEU A 304 -12.90 -9.66 -2.19
N THR A 305 -13.19 -10.97 -2.08
CA THR A 305 -14.03 -11.96 -2.80
C THR A 305 -13.90 -13.33 -2.07
N PRO A 306 -14.61 -14.42 -2.46
CA PRO A 306 -14.03 -15.76 -2.36
C PRO A 306 -13.76 -16.38 -3.75
N ALA A 307 -12.56 -16.97 -3.94
CA ALA A 307 -12.39 -18.38 -4.36
C ALA A 307 -10.91 -18.85 -4.45
N LEU A 308 -10.75 -20.16 -4.20
CA LEU A 308 -9.57 -21.04 -4.38
C LEU A 308 -8.50 -21.05 -3.29
N SER A 309 -8.86 -21.47 -2.07
CA SER A 309 -8.28 -22.66 -1.42
C SER A 309 -9.00 -22.98 -0.10
N ASP A 310 -9.48 -24.23 0.01
CA ASP A 310 -10.15 -24.87 1.15
C ASP A 310 -11.70 -24.71 1.31
N PRO A 311 -12.50 -25.77 0.99
CA PRO A 311 -13.93 -25.88 1.30
C PRO A 311 -14.26 -25.95 2.81
N LYS A 312 -13.27 -26.05 3.70
CA LYS A 312 -13.46 -26.04 5.17
C LYS A 312 -13.37 -24.64 5.77
N THR A 313 -12.92 -23.65 5.01
CA THR A 313 -12.88 -22.23 5.41
C THR A 313 -13.92 -21.37 4.69
N THR A 314 -14.83 -22.00 3.94
CA THR A 314 -15.97 -21.33 3.30
C THR A 314 -16.92 -20.78 4.37
N GLY A 315 -16.74 -19.51 4.72
CA GLY A 315 -17.67 -18.77 5.59
C GLY A 315 -17.17 -17.48 6.24
N THR A 316 -15.86 -17.17 6.27
CA THR A 316 -15.35 -16.03 7.09
C THR A 316 -14.14 -15.27 6.55
N LEU A 317 -13.92 -15.21 5.23
CA LEU A 317 -12.75 -14.50 4.72
C LEU A 317 -13.10 -13.47 3.63
N PHE A 318 -12.82 -12.20 3.97
CA PHE A 318 -12.64 -11.01 3.12
C PHE A 318 -13.88 -10.21 2.67
N ILE A 319 -14.67 -9.72 3.64
CA ILE A 319 -15.61 -8.60 3.43
C ILE A 319 -15.05 -7.36 4.16
N ASN A 320 -15.01 -6.20 3.50
CA ASN A 320 -14.72 -4.87 4.09
C ASN A 320 -13.32 -4.65 4.71
N GLN A 321 -12.23 -5.07 4.04
CA GLN A 321 -10.87 -4.72 4.51
C GLN A 321 -10.35 -3.40 3.93
N ASN A 322 -11.01 -2.84 2.91
CA ASN A 322 -10.62 -1.58 2.32
C ASN A 322 -10.57 -0.46 3.37
N ARG A 323 -9.42 0.21 3.48
CA ARG A 323 -9.15 1.16 4.57
C ARG A 323 -9.92 2.45 4.44
N ILE A 324 -10.27 2.85 3.21
CA ILE A 324 -11.10 4.03 2.95
C ILE A 324 -12.56 3.71 3.22
N ASP A 325 -13.07 2.58 2.74
CA ASP A 325 -14.46 2.19 2.98
C ASP A 325 -14.75 2.08 4.48
N ALA A 326 -13.81 1.51 5.26
CA ALA A 326 -13.88 1.45 6.71
C ALA A 326 -13.86 2.85 7.36
N PHE A 327 -13.05 3.77 6.84
CA PHE A 327 -12.99 5.15 7.34
C PHE A 327 -14.30 5.90 7.07
N VAL A 328 -14.84 5.79 5.86
CA VAL A 328 -16.11 6.43 5.46
C VAL A 328 -17.28 5.90 6.28
N ALA A 329 -17.34 4.58 6.50
CA ALA A 329 -18.34 3.98 7.37
C ALA A 329 -18.25 4.51 8.81
N THR A 330 -17.03 4.60 9.36
CA THR A 330 -16.79 5.17 10.69
C THR A 330 -17.18 6.64 10.75
N ALA A 331 -16.83 7.43 9.74
CA ALA A 331 -17.17 8.85 9.67
C ALA A 331 -18.68 9.07 9.63
N SER A 332 -19.40 8.24 8.86
CA SER A 332 -20.86 8.27 8.79
C SER A 332 -21.51 7.94 10.13
N GLN A 333 -20.98 6.93 10.86
CA GLN A 333 -21.46 6.56 12.19
C GLN A 333 -21.24 7.68 13.22
N ILE A 334 -20.04 8.27 13.26
CA ILE A 334 -19.73 9.40 14.16
C ILE A 334 -20.65 10.58 13.86
N THR A 335 -20.86 10.89 12.57
CA THR A 335 -21.75 11.98 12.14
C THR A 335 -23.17 11.73 12.60
N ALA A 336 -23.70 10.52 12.40
CA ALA A 336 -25.05 10.15 12.84
C ALA A 336 -25.22 10.30 14.36
N ALA A 337 -24.20 9.93 15.15
CA ALA A 337 -24.21 10.10 16.60
C ALA A 337 -24.10 11.58 17.04
N TRP A 338 -23.45 12.42 16.23
CA TRP A 338 -23.30 13.85 16.50
C TRP A 338 -24.58 14.64 16.20
N LEU A 339 -25.34 14.27 15.16
CA LEU A 339 -26.50 15.01 14.65
C LEU A 339 -27.52 15.47 15.72
N PRO A 340 -27.92 14.64 16.71
CA PRO A 340 -28.86 15.09 17.76
C PRO A 340 -28.33 16.27 18.59
N SER A 341 -27.01 16.37 18.75
CA SER A 341 -26.34 17.46 19.49
C SER A 341 -26.00 18.67 18.62
N ALA A 342 -26.16 18.58 17.29
CA ALA A 342 -25.74 19.61 16.35
C ALA A 342 -26.37 21.00 16.63
N PRO A 343 -27.69 21.11 16.90
CA PRO A 343 -28.27 22.41 17.21
C PRO A 343 -27.73 23.02 18.50
N GLN A 344 -27.38 22.20 19.50
CA GLN A 344 -26.77 22.68 20.74
C GLN A 344 -25.32 23.11 20.51
N ALA A 345 -24.54 22.30 19.79
CA ALA A 345 -23.14 22.59 19.48
C ALA A 345 -23.01 23.90 18.69
N ALA A 346 -23.91 24.15 17.74
CA ALA A 346 -23.90 25.34 16.89
C ALA A 346 -24.34 26.65 17.59
N ARG A 347 -24.87 26.61 18.83
CA ARG A 347 -25.42 27.80 19.51
C ARG A 347 -24.39 28.86 19.86
N ALA A 348 -23.22 28.43 20.30
CA ALA A 348 -22.19 29.32 20.82
C ALA A 348 -20.82 28.65 20.77
N VAL A 349 -19.79 29.48 20.80
CA VAL A 349 -18.41 29.08 21.08
C VAL A 349 -17.88 29.97 22.19
N THR A 350 -17.16 29.38 23.13
CA THR A 350 -16.43 30.09 24.17
C THR A 350 -14.94 29.84 23.99
N VAL A 351 -14.10 30.82 24.33
CA VAL A 351 -12.64 30.67 24.25
C VAL A 351 -12.04 30.91 25.62
N THR A 352 -11.07 30.09 26.00
CA THR A 352 -10.18 30.34 27.12
C THR A 352 -8.73 30.42 26.66
N VAL A 353 -7.93 31.23 27.36
CA VAL A 353 -6.47 31.29 27.24
C VAL A 353 -5.90 31.00 28.61
N ASP A 354 -5.16 29.90 28.74
CA ASP A 354 -4.66 29.36 30.02
C ASP A 354 -5.76 29.23 31.09
N GLY A 355 -6.96 28.83 30.65
CA GLY A 355 -8.14 28.70 31.51
C GLY A 355 -8.91 30.00 31.77
N HIS A 356 -8.37 31.16 31.39
CA HIS A 356 -9.06 32.45 31.53
C HIS A 356 -10.00 32.69 30.36
N ALA A 357 -11.27 32.98 30.64
CA ALA A 357 -12.26 33.24 29.59
C ALA A 357 -11.93 34.52 28.80
N VAL A 358 -12.05 34.43 27.47
CA VAL A 358 -11.85 35.55 26.54
C VAL A 358 -13.16 35.86 25.82
N THR A 359 -13.49 37.14 25.70
CA THR A 359 -14.65 37.57 24.92
C THR A 359 -14.43 37.32 23.44
N VAL A 360 -15.27 36.47 22.85
CA VAL A 360 -15.36 36.26 21.41
C VAL A 360 -16.38 37.26 20.84
N LYS A 361 -15.97 38.06 19.85
CA LYS A 361 -16.84 39.02 19.18
C LYS A 361 -17.83 38.32 18.23
N SER A 362 -18.82 39.06 17.74
CA SER A 362 -19.83 38.54 16.81
C SER A 362 -19.25 38.05 15.47
N ASP A 363 -18.09 38.55 15.07
CA ASP A 363 -17.35 38.09 13.88
C ASP A 363 -16.44 36.88 14.18
N GLY A 364 -16.49 36.33 15.40
CA GLY A 364 -15.68 35.20 15.85
C GLY A 364 -14.26 35.58 16.30
N THR A 365 -13.87 36.86 16.22
CA THR A 365 -12.52 37.28 16.64
C THR A 365 -12.40 37.41 18.16
N PHE A 366 -11.22 37.11 18.69
CA PHE A 366 -10.88 37.33 20.10
C PHE A 366 -9.44 37.82 20.26
N SER A 367 -9.16 38.47 21.39
CA SER A 367 -7.84 38.96 21.75
C SER A 367 -7.68 38.99 23.27
N LEU A 368 -6.53 38.57 23.77
CA LEU A 368 -6.14 38.66 25.19
C LEU A 368 -4.67 39.02 25.29
N ASP A 369 -4.34 40.02 26.09
CA ASP A 369 -2.96 40.27 26.51
C ASP A 369 -2.59 39.24 27.58
N ALA A 370 -1.75 38.27 27.21
CA ALA A 370 -1.38 37.12 28.04
C ALA A 370 0.08 37.20 28.51
N GLY A 371 0.82 38.23 28.08
CA GLY A 371 2.26 38.33 28.26
C GLY A 371 3.04 37.42 27.31
N PRO A 372 4.39 37.51 27.29
CA PRO A 372 5.20 36.66 26.42
C PRO A 372 5.25 35.23 26.96
N GLY A 373 5.12 34.24 26.07
CA GLY A 373 5.33 32.84 26.41
C GLY A 373 4.37 31.89 25.69
N PRO A 374 4.47 30.58 25.96
CA PRO A 374 3.53 29.61 25.43
C PRO A 374 2.18 29.73 26.13
N HIS A 375 1.10 29.82 25.34
CA HIS A 375 -0.27 29.91 25.84
C HIS A 375 -1.15 28.81 25.26
N SER A 376 -1.96 28.18 26.10
CA SER A 376 -2.97 27.21 25.69
C SER A 376 -4.28 27.93 25.38
N VAL A 377 -4.72 27.87 24.13
CA VAL A 377 -5.99 28.46 23.69
C VAL A 377 -6.98 27.33 23.43
N VAL A 378 -8.16 27.39 24.05
CA VAL A 378 -9.20 26.36 23.93
C VAL A 378 -10.53 26.97 23.53
N ALA A 379 -11.07 26.54 22.38
CA ALA A 379 -12.44 26.82 21.97
C ALA A 379 -13.36 25.68 22.43
N THR A 380 -14.48 26.00 23.07
CA THR A 380 -15.50 25.03 23.51
C THR A 380 -16.84 25.36 22.87
N ASP A 381 -17.45 24.40 22.18
CA ASP A 381 -18.78 24.55 21.57
C ASP A 381 -19.92 24.44 22.60
N GLY A 382 -21.15 24.75 22.19
CA GLY A 382 -22.32 24.70 23.08
C GLY A 382 -22.69 23.30 23.59
N ALA A 383 -22.10 22.25 23.03
CA ALA A 383 -22.24 20.85 23.46
C ALA A 383 -21.02 20.37 24.29
N GLY A 384 -20.08 21.25 24.61
CA GLY A 384 -18.91 20.95 25.43
C GLY A 384 -17.74 20.30 24.69
N ARG A 385 -17.78 20.18 23.36
CA ARG A 385 -16.63 19.67 22.60
C ARG A 385 -15.60 20.77 22.42
N GLN A 386 -14.34 20.39 22.35
CA GLN A 386 -13.23 21.32 22.45
C GLN A 386 -12.25 21.23 21.28
N THR A 387 -11.62 22.34 20.97
CA THR A 387 -10.47 22.44 20.06
C THR A 387 -9.41 23.27 20.77
N ALA A 388 -8.18 22.79 20.82
CA ALA A 388 -7.08 23.48 21.48
C ALA A 388 -5.89 23.67 20.54
N VAL A 389 -5.22 24.79 20.69
CA VAL A 389 -3.93 25.10 20.05
C VAL A 389 -2.98 25.72 21.07
N VAL A 390 -1.68 25.58 20.85
CA VAL A 390 -0.65 26.26 21.64
C VAL A 390 0.00 27.33 20.76
N VAL A 391 0.11 28.55 21.29
CA VAL A 391 0.72 29.71 20.61
C VAL A 391 1.84 30.28 21.46
N GLY A 392 2.70 31.12 20.88
CA GLY A 392 3.79 31.78 21.63
C GLY A 392 4.92 30.84 22.07
N THR A 393 4.87 29.57 21.66
CA THR A 393 6.07 28.71 21.62
C THR A 393 7.05 29.31 20.61
N PRO A 394 8.34 29.50 20.98
CA PRO A 394 9.39 29.74 19.99
C PRO A 394 9.27 28.70 18.88
N PRO A 395 9.57 29.03 17.60
CA PRO A 395 9.70 28.01 16.59
C PRO A 395 10.60 26.93 17.18
N ALA A 396 10.11 25.69 17.22
CA ALA A 396 10.90 24.59 17.73
C ALA A 396 12.28 24.71 17.09
N ALA A 397 13.34 24.75 17.90
CA ALA A 397 14.68 24.58 17.37
C ALA A 397 14.57 23.39 16.44
N ALA A 398 14.90 23.59 15.15
CA ALA A 398 14.82 22.52 14.16
C ALA A 398 15.39 21.29 14.86
N PRO A 399 14.64 20.17 14.93
CA PRO A 399 15.08 19.03 15.71
C PRO A 399 16.52 18.76 15.33
N PRO A 400 17.45 18.52 16.28
CA PRO A 400 18.76 18.07 15.88
C PRO A 400 18.51 16.90 14.93
N ALA A 401 19.06 16.98 13.73
CA ALA A 401 19.09 15.82 12.85
C ALA A 401 19.69 14.70 13.70
N ASN A 402 18.87 13.72 14.10
CA ASN A 402 19.10 12.63 15.07
C ASN A 402 18.31 12.73 16.38
N GLY A 403 17.06 12.26 16.30
CA GLY A 403 16.33 11.64 17.41
C GLY A 403 15.95 10.23 17.00
N ALA A 404 16.91 9.31 17.11
CA ALA A 404 16.73 7.89 16.81
C ALA A 404 15.81 7.24 17.85
N ALA A 405 14.61 6.83 17.43
CA ALA A 405 14.18 5.47 17.77
C ALA A 405 15.01 4.54 16.89
N THR A 406 15.59 3.50 17.48
CA THR A 406 16.53 2.57 16.87
C THR A 406 15.95 1.85 15.65
N HIS A 407 16.04 2.48 14.48
CA HIS A 407 16.04 1.87 13.16
C HIS A 407 16.80 2.83 12.24
N GLN A 408 17.91 2.36 11.66
CA GLN A 408 18.74 3.19 10.79
C GLN A 408 17.93 3.60 9.55
N GLY A 409 17.68 4.91 9.43
CA GLY A 409 17.01 5.52 8.29
C GLY A 409 17.93 5.79 7.08
N PRO A 410 17.36 6.16 5.91
CA PRO A 410 17.96 5.93 4.58
C PRO A 410 19.07 6.92 4.17
N ALA A 411 19.24 8.03 4.89
CA ALA A 411 20.13 9.12 4.46
C ALA A 411 21.63 8.81 4.64
N VAL A 412 22.01 8.04 5.67
CA VAL A 412 23.41 7.65 5.92
C VAL A 412 23.85 6.53 4.96
N LEU A 413 22.91 5.66 4.56
CA LEU A 413 23.15 4.68 3.49
C LEU A 413 23.28 5.35 2.11
N ALA A 414 22.55 6.43 1.83
CA ALA A 414 22.66 7.14 0.56
C ALA A 414 24.03 7.79 0.35
N THR A 415 24.66 8.34 1.40
CA THR A 415 26.00 8.95 1.28
C THR A 415 27.14 7.92 1.28
N GLN A 416 26.96 6.76 1.92
CA GLN A 416 27.94 5.65 1.84
C GLN A 416 27.79 4.78 0.59
N LEU A 417 26.60 4.72 -0.04
CA LEU A 417 26.38 4.03 -1.32
C LEU A 417 26.59 4.92 -2.55
N ALA A 418 26.52 6.25 -2.42
CA ALA A 418 26.85 7.17 -3.52
C ALA A 418 28.33 7.12 -3.94
N ALA A 419 29.22 6.64 -3.07
CA ALA A 419 30.64 6.41 -3.40
C ALA A 419 30.88 5.10 -4.19
N THR A 420 29.88 4.23 -4.29
CA THR A 420 29.92 2.99 -5.06
C THR A 420 28.54 2.71 -5.65
N GLY A 421 28.01 3.65 -6.45
CA GLY A 421 26.73 3.42 -7.13
C GLY A 421 26.85 2.25 -8.10
N PRO A 422 25.99 1.22 -8.06
CA PRO A 422 25.91 0.28 -9.14
C PRO A 422 25.29 1.01 -10.32
N THR A 423 26.09 1.27 -11.36
CA THR A 423 25.56 1.49 -12.70
C THR A 423 24.68 0.28 -13.03
N TRP A 424 23.39 0.51 -13.30
CA TRP A 424 22.53 -0.52 -13.88
C TRP A 424 23.26 -1.12 -15.08
N PRO A 425 23.59 -2.42 -15.09
CA PRO A 425 24.16 -3.01 -16.29
C PRO A 425 23.13 -2.89 -17.39
N ARG A 426 23.57 -2.42 -18.56
CA ARG A 426 22.77 -2.57 -19.78
C ARG A 426 22.41 -4.06 -19.88
N LEU A 427 21.18 -4.32 -20.30
CA LEU A 427 20.56 -5.66 -20.37
C LEU A 427 21.34 -6.80 -21.08
N PRO A 428 22.49 -6.62 -21.78
CA PRO A 428 23.25 -7.77 -22.28
C PRO A 428 24.16 -8.51 -21.28
N GLU A 429 24.39 -8.04 -20.04
CA GLU A 429 25.46 -8.61 -19.17
C GLU A 429 24.99 -9.34 -17.89
N LEU A 430 23.69 -9.67 -17.77
CA LEU A 430 23.19 -10.59 -16.73
C LEU A 430 22.93 -11.97 -17.32
N GLY A 431 23.99 -12.76 -17.47
CA GLY A 431 23.90 -14.18 -17.74
C GLY A 431 23.27 -14.92 -16.56
N ALA A 432 22.13 -15.59 -16.83
CA ALA A 432 21.46 -16.59 -15.98
C ALA A 432 20.54 -16.12 -14.83
N LEU A 433 19.66 -15.15 -15.08
CA LEU A 433 18.33 -15.12 -14.44
C LEU A 433 17.27 -15.26 -15.54
N LEU A 434 16.75 -16.46 -15.75
CA LEU A 434 15.74 -16.74 -16.78
C LEU A 434 14.39 -16.15 -16.37
N LEU A 435 14.16 -14.94 -16.87
CA LEU A 435 12.87 -14.27 -16.97
C LEU A 435 12.05 -14.98 -18.06
N LEU A 436 11.05 -15.78 -17.70
CA LEU A 436 10.05 -16.28 -18.65
C LEU A 436 8.78 -15.44 -18.53
N VAL A 437 8.77 -14.34 -19.29
CA VAL A 437 7.57 -13.56 -19.58
C VAL A 437 6.74 -14.34 -20.59
N ALA A 438 5.57 -14.84 -20.19
CA ALA A 438 4.59 -15.40 -21.09
C ALA A 438 3.79 -14.28 -21.79
N LEU A 439 4.42 -13.53 -22.69
CA LEU A 439 3.74 -12.67 -23.66
C LEU A 439 3.78 -13.33 -25.04
N ALA A 440 2.96 -14.36 -25.21
CA ALA A 440 2.68 -14.96 -26.50
C ALA A 440 1.20 -15.32 -26.58
N LEU A 441 0.35 -14.32 -26.85
CA LEU A 441 -0.93 -14.42 -27.61
C LEU A 441 -1.73 -13.11 -27.55
N ARG A 442 -1.28 -12.03 -28.20
CA ARG A 442 -2.22 -11.00 -28.73
C ARG A 442 -1.69 -10.02 -29.77
N ARG A 443 -0.60 -10.32 -30.50
CA ARG A 443 -0.22 -9.57 -31.71
C ARG A 443 0.39 -10.47 -32.78
N ARG A 444 -0.40 -11.38 -33.34
CA ARG A 444 -0.09 -12.03 -34.64
C ARG A 444 -1.33 -12.59 -35.35
N LEU A 445 -2.47 -11.89 -35.26
CA LEU A 445 -3.67 -12.17 -36.06
C LEU A 445 -4.23 -10.94 -36.79
N VAL A 446 -3.44 -9.86 -36.98
CA VAL A 446 -3.83 -8.71 -37.84
C VAL A 446 -2.72 -8.31 -38.83
N ALA A 447 -1.71 -9.16 -39.04
CA ALA A 447 -0.68 -8.90 -40.05
C ALA A 447 -0.38 -10.14 -40.90
N SER A 448 -1.42 -10.66 -41.56
CA SER A 448 -1.32 -11.35 -42.84
C SER A 448 -2.74 -11.50 -43.41
N GLY A 449 -3.23 -10.44 -44.05
CA GLY A 449 -4.43 -10.51 -44.86
C GLY A 449 -4.14 -11.20 -46.20
N ALA A 450 -5.09 -12.04 -46.62
CA ALA A 450 -5.25 -12.72 -47.93
C ALA A 450 -4.18 -13.80 -48.28
N ALA A 451 -4.52 -14.97 -48.85
CA ALA A 451 -5.60 -15.27 -49.79
C ALA A 451 -6.07 -16.75 -49.73
N ASN A 452 -7.28 -16.96 -50.28
CA ASN A 452 -7.97 -18.21 -50.63
C ASN A 452 -7.12 -19.40 -51.09
N VAL A 453 -7.55 -20.62 -50.70
CA VAL A 453 -7.93 -21.84 -51.49
C VAL A 453 -8.32 -22.85 -50.40
N GLY A 454 -9.45 -23.57 -50.34
CA GLY A 454 -10.45 -24.01 -51.29
C GLY A 454 -10.81 -25.46 -50.90
N ARG A 455 -12.10 -25.72 -50.70
CA ARG A 455 -12.79 -26.99 -50.34
C ARG A 455 -12.78 -27.45 -48.89
#